data_AF-F3ACE2-F1
#
_entry.id   AF-F3ACE2-F1
#
_cell.length_a   1.000
_cell.length_b   1.000
_cell.length_c   1.000
_cell.angle_alpha   90.00
_cell.angle_beta   90.00
_cell.angle_gamma   90.00
#
_symmetry.space_group_name_H-M   'P 1'
#
loop_
_entity.id
_entity.type
_entity.pdbx_description
1 polymer ?
#
loop_
_entity_poly.entity_id
_entity_poly.type
_entity_poly.pdbx_seq_one_letter_code
_entity_poly.pdbx_strand_id
1 'polypeptide(L)'
;MQELIQSFGIDAKIVKRKKYEVVYVKEGAQIVELLGLMGAGVSLMNLENVRILKGMRNTVNRKVNCETANINKTVNAAVKQVDDIIYIRDTVGLHRLPENLEETALLRLEYPQASLKELGSLLSAPVGKSGINHRLRKICSIAEQLRGFKEEQV
;
A
#
# COMPACT_ATOMS: atom_id res chain seq x y z
N MET A 1 -8.99 6.29 45.39
CA MET A 1 -8.70 5.14 44.50
C MET A 1 -7.96 5.57 43.24
N GLN A 2 -8.46 6.54 42.47
CA GLN A 2 -7.78 7.03 41.26
C GLN A 2 -6.36 7.54 41.57
N GLU A 3 -6.23 8.47 42.53
CA GLU A 3 -4.93 9.05 42.93
C GLU A 3 -3.92 7.98 43.36
N LEU A 4 -4.38 6.92 44.04
CA LEU A 4 -3.54 5.80 44.44
C LEU A 4 -3.03 4.99 43.24
N ILE A 5 -3.87 4.74 42.23
CA ILE A 5 -3.41 4.05 41.02
C ILE A 5 -2.43 4.95 40.25
N GLN A 6 -2.71 6.25 40.19
CA GLN A 6 -1.85 7.23 39.52
C GLN A 6 -0.50 7.41 40.23
N SER A 7 -0.40 7.22 41.55
CA SER A 7 0.89 7.30 42.25
C SER A 7 1.87 6.19 41.84
N PHE A 8 1.38 5.11 41.19
CA PHE A 8 2.21 4.08 40.57
C PHE A 8 2.53 4.37 39.09
N GLY A 9 2.22 5.56 38.56
CA GLY A 9 2.50 5.91 37.16
C GLY A 9 1.46 5.41 36.14
N ILE A 10 0.34 4.85 36.60
CA ILE A 10 -0.72 4.32 35.74
C ILE A 10 -1.81 5.39 35.49
N ASP A 11 -2.13 5.67 34.21
CA ASP A 11 -3.19 6.62 33.82
C ASP A 11 -4.60 6.06 34.08
N ALA A 12 -5.06 6.17 35.32
CA ALA A 12 -6.43 5.87 35.72
C ALA A 12 -7.36 7.08 35.52
N LYS A 13 -8.56 6.83 35.00
CA LYS A 13 -9.59 7.84 34.74
C LYS A 13 -10.88 7.51 35.49
N ILE A 14 -11.70 8.52 35.76
CA ILE A 14 -13.02 8.34 36.36
C ILE A 14 -14.10 8.56 35.30
N VAL A 15 -15.12 7.71 35.32
CA VAL A 15 -16.37 7.91 34.58
C VAL A 15 -17.56 7.69 35.50
N LYS A 16 -18.55 8.60 35.45
CA LYS A 16 -19.80 8.44 36.19
C LYS A 16 -20.74 7.53 35.41
N ARG A 17 -21.19 6.43 36.01
CA ARG A 17 -22.17 5.50 35.42
C ARG A 17 -23.37 5.35 36.35
N LYS A 18 -24.51 5.90 35.93
CA LYS A 18 -25.74 5.97 36.74
C LYS A 18 -25.44 6.58 38.12
N LYS A 19 -25.54 5.80 39.19
CA LYS A 19 -25.27 6.21 40.58
C LYS A 19 -23.83 5.91 41.06
N TYR A 20 -22.96 5.38 40.20
CA TYR A 20 -21.60 4.96 40.57
C TYR A 20 -20.53 5.82 39.91
N GLU A 21 -19.42 6.01 40.60
CA GLU A 21 -18.16 6.50 40.03
C GLU A 21 -17.25 5.30 39.75
N VAL A 22 -16.85 5.14 38.49
CA VAL A 22 -16.06 3.99 38.03
C VAL A 22 -14.67 4.49 37.66
N VAL A 23 -13.66 3.96 38.36
CA VAL A 23 -12.25 4.14 37.97
C VAL A 23 -11.91 3.10 36.91
N TYR A 24 -11.30 3.53 35.79
CA TYR A 24 -10.90 2.64 34.72
C TYR A 24 -9.51 2.97 34.18
N VAL A 25 -8.82 1.92 33.72
CA VAL A 25 -7.55 1.99 32.98
C VAL A 25 -7.82 1.41 31.60
N LYS A 26 -7.36 2.09 30.55
CA LYS A 26 -7.66 1.71 29.16
C LYS A 26 -6.48 1.09 28.42
N GLU A 27 -5.26 1.45 28.81
CA GLU A 27 -4.07 1.04 28.05
C GLU A 27 -3.66 -0.37 28.45
N GLY A 28 -3.47 -1.26 27.46
CA GLY A 28 -3.11 -2.65 27.72
C GLY A 28 -1.82 -2.82 28.54
N ALA A 29 -0.82 -1.95 28.34
CA ALA A 29 0.43 -1.97 29.09
C ALA A 29 0.21 -1.65 30.57
N GLN A 30 -0.55 -0.59 30.84
CA GLN A 30 -0.87 -0.17 32.19
C GLN A 30 -1.79 -1.17 32.92
N ILE A 31 -2.66 -1.89 32.21
CA ILE A 31 -3.47 -2.97 32.81
C ILE A 31 -2.56 -4.14 33.25
N VAL A 32 -1.56 -4.51 32.43
CA VAL A 32 -0.56 -5.54 32.78
C VAL A 32 0.24 -5.11 34.00
N GLU A 33 0.69 -3.85 34.04
CA GLU A 33 1.42 -3.27 35.18
C GLU A 33 0.56 -3.28 36.47
N LEU A 34 -0.70 -2.87 36.38
CA LEU A 34 -1.64 -2.91 37.50
C LEU A 34 -1.86 -4.33 38.02
N LEU A 35 -2.04 -5.32 37.14
CA LEU A 35 -2.15 -6.73 37.52
C LEU A 35 -0.88 -7.22 38.22
N GLY A 36 0.29 -6.74 37.79
CA GLY A 36 1.58 -7.04 38.41
C GLY A 36 1.66 -6.50 39.85
N LEU A 37 1.27 -5.23 40.05
CA LEU A 37 1.21 -4.60 41.37
C LEU A 37 0.24 -5.32 42.32
N MET A 38 -0.86 -5.86 41.78
CA MET A 38 -1.85 -6.62 42.54
C MET A 38 -1.43 -8.08 42.81
N GLY A 39 -0.27 -8.52 42.30
CA GLY A 39 0.21 -9.90 42.44
C GLY A 39 -0.54 -10.92 41.58
N ALA A 40 -1.31 -10.48 40.59
CA ALA A 40 -2.16 -11.33 39.75
C ALA A 40 -1.37 -11.93 38.56
N GLY A 41 -0.30 -12.67 38.83
CA GLY A 41 0.66 -13.15 37.83
C GLY A 41 0.05 -14.00 36.70
N VAL A 42 -0.92 -14.87 37.00
CA VAL A 42 -1.59 -15.71 35.99
C VAL A 42 -2.40 -14.83 35.02
N SER A 43 -3.18 -13.89 35.54
CA SER A 43 -3.98 -12.96 34.73
C SER A 43 -3.09 -12.04 33.88
N LEU A 44 -1.97 -11.59 34.46
CA LEU A 44 -0.95 -10.80 33.77
C LEU A 44 -0.40 -11.57 32.56
N MET A 45 0.09 -12.79 32.76
CA MET A 45 0.66 -13.59 31.67
C MET A 45 -0.36 -13.88 30.57
N ASN A 46 -1.60 -14.19 30.94
CA ASN A 46 -2.68 -14.40 29.97
C ASN A 46 -2.94 -13.15 29.12
N LEU A 47 -2.97 -11.96 29.75
CA LEU A 47 -3.16 -10.71 29.03
C LEU A 47 -1.97 -10.39 28.11
N GLU A 48 -0.74 -10.57 28.58
CA GLU A 48 0.47 -10.38 27.76
C GLU A 48 0.49 -11.28 26.53
N ASN A 49 0.22 -12.57 26.69
CA ASN A 49 0.15 -13.51 25.57
C ASN A 49 -0.84 -13.06 24.50
N VAL A 50 -2.03 -12.57 24.91
CA VAL A 50 -3.03 -12.04 23.97
C VAL A 50 -2.53 -10.76 23.29
N ARG A 51 -1.85 -9.86 24.01
CA ARG A 51 -1.30 -8.61 23.44
C ARG A 51 -0.21 -8.89 22.42
N ILE A 52 0.72 -9.78 22.74
CA ILE A 52 1.81 -10.19 21.84
C ILE A 52 1.24 -10.77 20.55
N LEU A 53 0.34 -11.75 20.65
CA LEU A 53 -0.27 -12.39 19.47
C LEU A 53 -1.06 -11.39 18.61
N LYS A 54 -1.82 -10.48 19.23
CA LYS A 54 -2.52 -9.42 18.49
C LYS A 54 -1.54 -8.45 17.82
N GLY A 55 -0.47 -8.07 18.51
CA GLY A 55 0.59 -7.21 17.96
C GLY A 55 1.24 -7.82 16.73
N MET A 56 1.67 -9.08 16.83
CA MET A 56 2.25 -9.83 15.70
C MET A 56 1.29 -9.90 14.50
N ARG A 57 0.03 -10.30 14.74
CA ARG A 57 -1.00 -10.37 13.69
C ARG A 57 -1.24 -9.02 13.02
N ASN A 58 -1.33 -7.94 13.81
CA ASN A 58 -1.55 -6.60 13.27
C ASN A 58 -0.38 -6.13 12.39
N THR A 59 0.85 -6.40 12.80
CA THR A 59 2.06 -6.10 12.01
C THR A 59 2.05 -6.85 10.68
N VAL A 60 1.75 -8.16 10.72
CA VAL A 60 1.64 -8.99 9.51
C VAL A 60 0.54 -8.47 8.59
N ASN A 61 -0.66 -8.23 9.12
CA ASN A 61 -1.80 -7.74 8.34
C ASN A 61 -1.47 -6.41 7.65
N ARG A 62 -0.82 -5.47 8.36
CA ARG A 62 -0.40 -4.19 7.76
C ARG A 62 0.62 -4.40 6.64
N LYS A 63 1.60 -5.28 6.84
CA LYS A 63 2.62 -5.58 5.83
C LYS A 63 2.00 -6.20 4.57
N VAL A 64 1.19 -7.24 4.73
CA VAL A 64 0.51 -7.93 3.63
C VAL A 64 -0.44 -7.00 2.88
N ASN A 65 -1.19 -6.15 3.59
CA ASN A 65 -2.08 -5.18 2.96
C ASN A 65 -1.30 -4.16 2.10
N CYS A 66 -0.16 -3.69 2.59
CA CYS A 66 0.71 -2.77 1.84
C CYS A 66 1.27 -3.44 0.58
N GLU A 67 1.79 -4.66 0.71
CA GLU A 67 2.32 -5.44 -0.42
C GLU A 67 1.25 -5.72 -1.47
N THR A 68 0.07 -6.18 -1.04
CA THR A 68 -1.07 -6.45 -1.92
C THR A 68 -1.51 -5.18 -2.67
N ALA A 69 -1.62 -4.05 -1.98
CA ALA A 69 -1.98 -2.77 -2.61
C ALA A 69 -0.93 -2.32 -3.64
N ASN A 70 0.37 -2.54 -3.37
CA ASN A 70 1.45 -2.19 -4.29
C ASN A 70 1.48 -3.11 -5.52
N ILE A 71 1.23 -4.41 -5.33
CA ILE A 71 1.09 -5.37 -6.43
C ILE A 71 -0.08 -4.97 -7.33
N ASN A 72 -1.26 -4.75 -6.76
CA ASN A 72 -2.45 -4.36 -7.52
C ASN A 72 -2.23 -3.07 -8.33
N LYS A 73 -1.59 -2.05 -7.75
CA LYS A 73 -1.24 -0.81 -8.48
C LYS A 73 -0.31 -1.09 -9.66
N THR A 74 0.67 -1.96 -9.47
CA THR A 74 1.66 -2.30 -10.50
C THR A 74 1.02 -3.10 -11.63
N VAL A 75 0.20 -4.10 -11.29
CA VAL A 75 -0.54 -4.92 -12.27
C VAL A 75 -1.50 -4.05 -13.07
N ASN A 76 -2.33 -3.23 -12.42
CA ASN A 76 -3.28 -2.35 -13.12
C ASN A 76 -2.57 -1.36 -14.05
N ALA A 77 -1.41 -0.82 -13.63
CA ALA A 77 -0.63 0.05 -14.48
C ALA A 77 -0.06 -0.69 -15.71
N ALA A 78 0.43 -1.92 -15.55
CA ALA A 78 0.95 -2.72 -16.66
C ALA A 78 -0.15 -3.09 -17.65
N VAL A 79 -1.33 -3.51 -17.16
CA VAL A 79 -2.52 -3.78 -17.99
C VAL A 79 -2.91 -2.54 -18.79
N LYS A 80 -3.07 -1.39 -18.12
CA LYS A 80 -3.41 -0.12 -18.79
C LYS A 80 -2.38 0.24 -19.87
N GLN A 81 -1.08 0.09 -19.58
CA GLN A 81 -0.02 0.36 -20.55
C GLN A 81 -0.16 -0.51 -21.80
N VAL A 82 -0.39 -1.81 -21.64
CA VAL A 82 -0.59 -2.74 -22.76
C VAL A 82 -1.82 -2.35 -23.57
N ASP A 83 -2.94 -2.06 -22.93
CA ASP A 83 -4.18 -1.66 -23.61
C ASP A 83 -4.01 -0.33 -24.38
N ASP A 84 -3.33 0.64 -23.80
CA ASP A 84 -3.02 1.92 -24.44
C ASP A 84 -2.09 1.75 -25.65
N ILE A 85 -1.08 0.89 -25.54
CA ILE A 85 -0.17 0.58 -26.65
C ILE A 85 -0.92 -0.14 -27.78
N ILE A 86 -1.76 -1.14 -27.46
CA ILE A 86 -2.60 -1.83 -28.45
C ILE A 86 -3.52 -0.84 -29.15
N TYR A 87 -4.14 0.07 -28.41
CA TYR A 87 -5.00 1.10 -28.99
C TYR A 87 -4.24 2.00 -29.97
N ILE A 88 -3.03 2.46 -29.64
CA ILE A 88 -2.21 3.26 -30.56
C ILE A 88 -1.85 2.44 -31.81
N ARG A 89 -1.43 1.18 -31.62
CA ARG A 89 -1.08 0.26 -32.71
C ARG A 89 -2.22 0.13 -33.72
N ASP A 90 -3.45 -0.05 -33.23
CA ASP A 90 -4.63 -0.33 -34.05
C ASP A 90 -5.28 0.93 -34.64
N THR A 91 -4.94 2.13 -34.15
CA THR A 91 -5.50 3.41 -34.64
C THR A 91 -4.58 4.15 -35.59
N VAL A 92 -3.36 4.47 -35.14
CA VAL A 92 -2.41 5.30 -35.89
C VAL A 92 -1.11 4.55 -36.24
N GLY A 93 -0.88 3.41 -35.62
CA GLY A 93 0.34 2.61 -35.77
C GLY A 93 1.46 3.06 -34.82
N LEU A 94 2.22 2.09 -34.29
CA LEU A 94 3.32 2.37 -33.34
C LEU A 94 4.47 3.15 -33.98
N HIS A 95 4.71 2.96 -35.29
CA HIS A 95 5.74 3.67 -36.07
C HIS A 95 5.54 5.19 -36.14
N ARG A 96 4.38 5.71 -35.71
CA ARG A 96 4.14 7.16 -35.58
C ARG A 96 4.61 7.73 -34.26
N LEU A 97 4.97 6.87 -33.30
CA LEU A 97 5.61 7.30 -32.07
C LEU A 97 7.08 7.68 -32.36
N PRO A 98 7.67 8.61 -31.58
CA PRO A 98 9.11 8.79 -31.57
C PRO A 98 9.82 7.45 -31.31
N GLU A 99 10.97 7.21 -31.97
CA GLU A 99 11.72 5.95 -31.94
C GLU A 99 11.89 5.36 -30.53
N ASN A 100 12.25 6.21 -29.56
CA ASN A 100 12.43 5.80 -28.17
C ASN A 100 11.14 5.33 -27.47
N LEU A 101 9.97 5.83 -27.88
CA LEU A 101 8.67 5.42 -27.39
C LEU A 101 8.16 4.18 -28.13
N GLU A 102 8.41 4.10 -29.43
CA GLU A 102 8.09 2.91 -30.24
C GLU A 102 8.82 1.67 -29.70
N GLU A 103 10.14 1.76 -29.50
CA GLU A 103 10.95 0.67 -28.94
C GLU A 103 10.43 0.24 -27.55
N THR A 104 10.09 1.22 -26.71
CA THR A 104 9.52 0.95 -25.37
C THR A 104 8.15 0.28 -25.46
N ALA A 105 7.31 0.68 -26.41
CA ALA A 105 5.98 0.13 -26.64
C ALA A 105 6.07 -1.33 -27.12
N LEU A 106 6.96 -1.62 -28.07
CA LEU A 106 7.22 -2.96 -28.58
C LEU A 106 7.70 -3.89 -27.47
N LEU A 107 8.71 -3.47 -26.69
CA LEU A 107 9.20 -4.27 -25.57
C LEU A 107 8.14 -4.53 -24.50
N ARG A 108 7.26 -3.54 -24.22
CA ARG A 108 6.17 -3.73 -23.26
C ARG A 108 5.12 -4.74 -23.76
N LEU A 109 4.86 -4.80 -25.08
CA LEU A 109 3.97 -5.82 -25.66
C LEU A 109 4.61 -7.21 -25.65
N GLU A 110 5.91 -7.29 -25.93
CA GLU A 110 6.66 -8.55 -25.95
C GLU A 110 6.82 -9.12 -24.54
N TYR A 111 7.08 -8.26 -23.55
CA TYR A 111 7.31 -8.63 -22.15
C TYR A 111 6.31 -7.93 -21.21
N PRO A 112 5.01 -8.29 -21.25
CA PRO A 112 3.97 -7.60 -20.47
C PRO A 112 4.16 -7.75 -18.95
N GLN A 113 4.75 -8.87 -18.52
CA GLN A 113 5.01 -9.17 -17.11
C GLN A 113 6.34 -8.61 -16.59
N ALA A 114 7.19 -8.07 -17.47
CA ALA A 114 8.47 -7.53 -17.06
C ALA A 114 8.29 -6.26 -16.22
N SER A 115 9.12 -6.16 -15.17
CA SER A 115 9.23 -4.94 -14.40
C SER A 115 9.80 -3.81 -15.25
N LEU A 116 9.56 -2.57 -14.83
CA LEU A 116 10.12 -1.38 -15.48
C LEU A 116 11.66 -1.40 -15.56
N LYS A 117 12.32 -2.09 -14.62
CA LYS A 117 13.79 -2.21 -14.61
C LYS A 117 14.24 -3.20 -15.68
N GLU A 118 13.60 -4.36 -15.76
CA GLU A 118 13.91 -5.38 -16.77
C GLU A 118 13.69 -4.85 -18.18
N LEU A 119 12.57 -4.17 -18.44
CA LEU A 119 12.35 -3.51 -19.73
C LEU A 119 13.43 -2.48 -20.06
N GLY A 120 13.88 -1.73 -19.06
CA GLY A 120 14.96 -0.76 -19.22
C GLY A 120 16.29 -1.39 -19.61
N SER A 121 16.54 -2.62 -19.18
CA SER A 121 17.72 -3.40 -19.52
C SER A 121 17.63 -4.09 -20.88
N LEU A 122 16.43 -4.27 -21.43
CA LEU A 122 16.19 -4.88 -22.74
C LEU A 122 16.27 -3.87 -23.91
N LEU A 123 16.25 -2.57 -23.62
CA LEU A 123 16.44 -1.53 -24.64
C LEU A 123 17.84 -1.59 -25.24
N SER A 124 17.94 -1.24 -26.53
CA SER A 124 19.21 -1.06 -27.24
C SER A 124 20.17 -0.08 -26.53
N ALA A 125 19.62 1.02 -26.04
CA ALA A 125 20.28 1.93 -25.11
C ALA A 125 19.64 1.79 -23.72
N PRO A 126 20.30 1.13 -22.74
CA PRO A 126 19.70 0.85 -21.45
C PRO A 126 19.24 2.11 -20.71
N VAL A 127 18.06 2.05 -20.11
CA VAL A 127 17.47 3.15 -19.35
C VAL A 127 17.06 2.68 -17.96
N GLY A 128 17.25 3.53 -16.95
CA GLY A 128 16.79 3.24 -15.59
C GLY A 128 15.25 3.18 -15.49
N LYS A 129 14.76 2.56 -14.40
CA LYS A 129 13.33 2.43 -14.07
C LYS A 129 12.53 3.73 -14.28
N SER A 130 13.06 4.86 -13.82
CA SER A 130 12.37 6.16 -13.92
C SER A 130 12.22 6.63 -15.37
N GLY A 131 13.21 6.39 -16.22
CA GLY A 131 13.15 6.76 -17.63
C GLY A 131 12.13 5.93 -18.41
N ILE A 132 12.10 4.61 -18.18
CA ILE A 132 11.05 3.73 -18.73
C ILE A 132 9.66 4.17 -18.28
N ASN A 133 9.49 4.46 -16.99
CA ASN A 133 8.22 4.92 -16.44
C ASN A 133 7.77 6.23 -17.12
N HIS A 134 8.69 7.17 -17.36
CA HIS A 134 8.39 8.40 -18.07
C HIS A 134 7.93 8.16 -19.51
N ARG A 135 8.63 7.28 -20.25
CA ARG A 135 8.27 6.89 -21.62
C ARG A 135 6.88 6.25 -21.68
N LEU A 136 6.59 5.29 -20.80
CA LEU A 136 5.29 4.62 -20.73
C LEU A 136 4.15 5.58 -20.35
N ARG A 137 4.39 6.53 -19.44
CA ARG A 137 3.40 7.58 -19.14
C ARG A 137 3.12 8.46 -20.36
N LYS A 138 4.15 8.79 -21.14
CA LYS A 138 3.98 9.58 -22.36
C LYS A 138 3.17 8.81 -23.40
N ILE A 139 3.41 7.51 -23.54
CA ILE A 139 2.63 6.62 -24.42
C ILE A 139 1.15 6.58 -24.00
N CYS A 140 0.85 6.35 -22.71
CA CYS A 140 -0.51 6.40 -22.20
C CYS A 140 -1.20 7.74 -22.48
N SER A 141 -0.50 8.86 -22.29
CA SER A 141 -1.04 10.19 -22.59
C SER A 141 -1.36 10.38 -24.08
N ILE A 142 -0.55 9.84 -24.98
CA ILE A 142 -0.84 9.85 -26.43
C ILE A 142 -2.08 9.01 -26.73
N ALA A 143 -2.22 7.83 -26.12
CA ALA A 143 -3.41 7.00 -26.28
C ALA A 143 -4.68 7.72 -25.78
N GLU A 144 -4.61 8.39 -24.63
CA GLU A 144 -5.71 9.19 -24.08
C GLU A 144 -6.12 10.33 -25.01
N GLN A 145 -5.15 11.07 -25.57
CA GLN A 145 -5.43 12.11 -26.58
C GLN A 145 -6.15 11.52 -27.80
N LEU A 146 -5.66 10.39 -28.34
CA LEU A 146 -6.29 9.71 -29.47
C LEU A 146 -7.70 9.17 -29.18
N ARG A 147 -8.02 8.83 -27.92
CA ARG A 147 -9.38 8.48 -27.51
C ARG A 147 -10.30 9.70 -27.46
N GLY A 148 -9.83 10.80 -26.88
CA GLY A 148 -10.59 12.06 -26.81
C GLY A 148 -10.99 12.60 -28.18
N PHE A 149 -10.07 12.59 -29.16
CA PHE A 149 -10.38 13.00 -30.53
C PHE A 149 -11.45 12.14 -31.22
N LYS A 150 -11.63 10.89 -30.78
CA LYS A 150 -12.63 9.97 -31.36
C LYS A 150 -14.01 10.21 -30.77
N GLU A 151 -14.11 10.57 -29.50
CA GLU A 151 -15.39 10.90 -28.84
C GLU A 151 -15.96 12.25 -29.29
N GLU A 152 -15.13 13.19 -29.73
CA GLU A 152 -15.59 14.49 -30.29
C GLU A 152 -16.06 14.41 -31.75
N GLN A 153 -15.81 13.29 -32.45
CA GLN A 153 -16.17 13.08 -33.86
C GLN A 153 -17.35 12.10 -34.06
N VAL A 154 -17.90 11.57 -32.95
CA VAL A 154 -19.11 10.71 -32.92
C VAL A 154 -20.29 11.54 -32.44
#